data_AF-A0A239BYR5-F1
#
_entry.id   AF-A0A239BYR5-F1
#
_cell.length_a   1.000
_cell.length_b   1.000
_cell.length_c   1.000
_cell.angle_alpha   90.00
_cell.angle_beta   90.00
_cell.angle_gamma   90.00
#
_symmetry.space_group_name_H-M   'P 1'
#
loop_
_entity.id
_entity.type
_entity.pdbx_description
1 polymer ?
#
loop_
_entity_poly.entity_id
_entity_poly.type
_entity_poly.pdbx_seq_one_letter_code
_entity_poly.pdbx_strand_id
1 'polypeptide(L)'
;MTGRAVRTHMVARCATALVGGYAAAAGIASLIARLLPVPRVEATAWGMILSFLIYACFGLWAFHQPRLSVVAAVIWGSAALSIAALFLLGVRA
;
A
#
# COMPACT_ATOMS: atom_id res chain seq x y z
N MET A 1 0.77 -26.87 16.25
CA MET A 1 0.25 -25.49 16.17
C MET A 1 -1.24 -25.51 16.48
N THR A 2 -1.66 -24.96 17.61
CA THR A 2 -3.07 -24.89 18.05
C THR A 2 -3.89 -24.10 17.04
N GLY A 3 -5.08 -24.58 16.63
CA GLY A 3 -5.89 -23.96 15.56
C GLY A 3 -6.25 -22.48 15.76
N ARG A 4 -6.12 -21.94 16.98
CA ARG A 4 -6.21 -20.50 17.27
C ARG A 4 -5.04 -19.70 16.69
N ALA A 5 -3.82 -20.20 16.80
CA ALA A 5 -2.61 -19.52 16.32
C ALA A 5 -2.57 -19.41 14.78
N VAL A 6 -3.08 -20.42 14.08
CA VAL A 6 -3.19 -20.39 12.61
C VAL A 6 -4.22 -19.36 12.17
N ARG A 7 -5.35 -19.28 12.88
CA ARG A 7 -6.42 -18.32 12.61
C ARG A 7 -5.94 -16.89 12.83
N THR A 8 -5.26 -16.60 13.94
CA THR A 8 -4.73 -15.25 14.20
C THR A 8 -3.69 -14.86 13.16
N HIS A 9 -2.87 -15.80 12.71
CA HIS A 9 -1.89 -15.57 11.64
C HIS A 9 -2.56 -15.19 10.32
N MET A 10 -3.62 -15.89 9.93
CA MET A 10 -4.37 -15.57 8.70
C MET A 10 -5.14 -14.26 8.82
N VAL A 11 -5.76 -13.98 9.97
CA VAL A 11 -6.45 -12.70 10.21
C VAL A 11 -5.46 -11.54 10.12
N ALA A 12 -4.28 -11.66 10.75
CA ALA A 12 -3.25 -10.63 10.67
C ALA A 12 -2.76 -10.40 9.24
N ARG A 13 -2.64 -11.47 8.45
CA ARG A 13 -2.25 -11.40 7.03
C ARG A 13 -3.30 -10.69 6.19
N CYS A 14 -4.57 -11.09 6.31
CA CYS A 14 -5.67 -10.44 5.62
C CYS A 14 -5.78 -8.96 6.02
N ALA A 15 -5.72 -8.65 7.32
CA ALA A 15 -5.76 -7.28 7.81
C ALA A 15 -4.61 -6.44 7.26
N THR A 16 -3.39 -7.00 7.21
CA THR A 16 -2.22 -6.30 6.66
C THR A 16 -2.35 -6.07 5.16
N ALA A 17 -2.82 -7.07 4.40
CA ALA A 17 -3.04 -6.94 2.97
C ALA A 17 -4.13 -5.91 2.64
N LEU A 18 -5.25 -5.94 3.37
CA LEU A 18 -6.38 -5.02 3.18
C LEU A 18 -6.01 -3.60 3.63
N VAL A 19 -5.68 -3.42 4.91
CA VAL A 19 -5.50 -2.09 5.50
C VAL A 19 -4.17 -1.49 5.09
N GLY A 20 -3.09 -2.24 5.28
CA GLY A 20 -1.75 -1.77 4.94
C GLY A 20 -1.58 -1.61 3.44
N GLY A 21 -2.09 -2.57 2.64
CA GLY A 21 -2.00 -2.50 1.18
C GLY A 21 -2.74 -1.30 0.63
N TYR A 22 -3.91 -0.97 1.20
CA TYR A 22 -4.68 0.19 0.78
C TYR A 22 -3.94 1.49 1.11
N ALA A 23 -3.43 1.61 2.34
CA ALA A 23 -2.66 2.78 2.77
C ALA A 23 -1.42 2.99 1.89
N ALA A 24 -0.68 1.91 1.58
CA ALA A 24 0.48 1.95 0.70
C ALA A 24 0.09 2.36 -0.73
N ALA A 25 -0.96 1.74 -1.30
CA ALA A 25 -1.41 2.05 -2.66
C ALA A 25 -1.85 3.51 -2.80
N ALA A 26 -2.67 4.01 -1.86
CA ALA A 26 -3.13 5.40 -1.85
C ALA A 26 -1.98 6.40 -1.70
N GLY A 27 -1.02 6.10 -0.80
CA GLY A 27 0.17 6.94 -0.61
C GLY A 27 1.06 6.99 -1.85
N ILE A 28 1.36 5.83 -2.44
CA ILE A 28 2.19 5.73 -3.65
C ILE A 28 1.50 6.41 -4.84
N ALA A 29 0.21 6.18 -5.05
CA ALA A 29 -0.54 6.84 -6.12
C ALA A 29 -0.56 8.36 -5.98
N SER A 30 -0.71 8.86 -4.74
CA SER A 30 -0.65 10.29 -4.45
C SER A 30 0.73 10.87 -4.73
N LEU A 31 1.80 10.13 -4.46
CA LEU A 31 3.17 10.53 -4.82
C LEU A 31 3.35 10.57 -6.34
N ILE A 32 2.88 9.53 -7.05
CA ILE A 32 2.95 9.46 -8.51
C ILE A 32 2.23 10.68 -9.13
N ALA A 33 1.02 10.99 -8.67
CA ALA A 33 0.27 12.15 -9.13
C ALA A 33 0.97 13.50 -8.87
N ARG A 34 1.83 13.58 -7.85
CA ARG A 34 2.61 14.79 -7.52
C ARG A 34 3.93 14.89 -8.28
N LEU A 35 4.50 13.76 -8.69
CA LEU A 35 5.77 13.67 -9.40
C LEU A 35 5.59 13.75 -10.93
N LEU A 36 4.40 13.44 -11.44
CA LEU A 36 4.10 13.50 -12.87
C LEU A 36 4.05 14.96 -13.36
N PRO A 37 4.87 15.36 -14.35
CA PRO A 37 4.84 16.70 -14.94
C PRO A 37 3.71 16.80 -15.98
N VAL A 38 2.46 16.59 -15.53
CA VAL A 38 1.26 16.44 -16.37
C VAL A 38 0.14 17.27 -15.72
N PRO A 39 -0.87 17.77 -16.48
CA PRO A 39 -2.00 18.49 -15.89
C PRO A 39 -2.63 17.75 -14.70
N ARG A 40 -3.03 18.49 -13.66
CA ARG A 40 -3.50 17.93 -12.36
C ARG A 40 -4.63 16.90 -12.53
N VAL A 41 -5.52 17.13 -13.49
CA VAL A 41 -6.63 16.23 -13.81
C VAL A 41 -6.12 14.87 -14.31
N GLU A 42 -5.20 14.88 -15.28
CA GLU A 42 -4.62 13.65 -15.83
C GLU A 42 -3.77 12.92 -14.80
N ALA A 43 -2.96 13.65 -14.02
CA ALA A 43 -2.13 13.06 -12.96
C ALA A 43 -2.98 12.33 -11.91
N THR A 44 -4.15 12.88 -11.55
CA THR A 44 -5.08 12.24 -10.60
C THR A 44 -5.73 11.00 -11.20
N ALA A 45 -6.12 11.04 -12.47
CA ALA A 45 -6.67 9.89 -13.18
C ALA A 45 -5.67 8.72 -13.23
N TRP A 46 -4.42 9.00 -13.58
CA TRP A 46 -3.33 8.01 -13.54
C TRP A 46 -3.09 7.46 -12.14
N GLY A 47 -3.13 8.33 -11.11
CA GLY A 47 -3.05 7.92 -9.71
C GLY A 47 -4.14 6.91 -9.33
N MET A 48 -5.39 7.15 -9.69
CA MET A 48 -6.50 6.22 -9.43
C MET A 48 -6.31 4.87 -10.14
N ILE A 49 -5.94 4.88 -11.42
CA ILE A 49 -5.72 3.65 -12.21
C ILE A 49 -4.58 2.82 -11.59
N LEU A 50 -3.46 3.46 -11.28
CA LEU A 50 -2.30 2.79 -10.68
C LEU A 50 -2.57 2.32 -9.26
N SER A 51 -3.42 3.02 -8.48
CA SER A 51 -3.81 2.59 -7.14
C SER A 51 -4.39 1.18 -7.14
N PHE A 52 -5.29 0.89 -8.08
CA PHE A 52 -5.91 -0.42 -8.19
C PHE A 52 -4.87 -1.51 -8.49
N LEU A 53 -3.96 -1.25 -9.42
CA LEU A 53 -2.92 -2.20 -9.80
C LEU A 53 -1.94 -2.46 -8.64
N ILE A 54 -1.49 -1.41 -7.95
CA ILE A 54 -0.61 -1.51 -6.79
C ILE A 54 -1.29 -2.30 -5.66
N TYR A 55 -2.56 -1.99 -5.38
CA TYR A 55 -3.34 -2.68 -4.36
C TYR A 55 -3.52 -4.17 -4.67
N ALA A 56 -3.87 -4.51 -5.91
CA ALA A 56 -4.02 -5.91 -6.34
C ALA A 56 -2.68 -6.67 -6.26
N CYS A 57 -1.58 -6.05 -6.70
CA CYS A 57 -0.24 -6.63 -6.57
C CYS A 57 0.14 -6.89 -5.11
N PHE A 58 -0.11 -5.93 -4.20
CA PHE A 58 0.13 -6.15 -2.77
C PHE A 58 -0.73 -7.27 -2.20
N GLY A 59 -2.00 -7.36 -2.58
CA GLY A 59 -2.88 -8.46 -2.19
C GLY A 59 -2.33 -9.81 -2.64
N LEU A 60 -2.06 -9.99 -3.93
CA LEU A 60 -1.53 -11.24 -4.49
C LEU A 60 -0.18 -11.60 -3.87
N TRP A 61 0.72 -10.64 -3.74
CA TRP A 61 2.03 -10.85 -3.14
C TRP A 61 1.94 -11.21 -1.66
N ALA A 62 1.05 -10.55 -0.91
CA ALA A 62 0.79 -10.85 0.49
C ALA A 62 0.32 -12.28 0.67
N PHE A 63 -0.41 -12.89 -0.27
CA PHE A 63 -0.78 -14.30 -0.21
C PHE A 63 0.27 -15.25 -0.77
N HIS A 64 1.11 -14.80 -1.70
CA HIS A 64 2.22 -15.60 -2.23
C HIS A 64 3.36 -15.81 -1.22
N GLN A 65 3.71 -14.80 -0.41
CA GLN A 65 4.92 -14.86 0.43
C GLN A 65 4.74 -15.66 1.74
N PRO A 66 5.55 -16.68 2.06
CA PRO A 66 5.33 -17.50 3.26
C PRO A 66 5.47 -16.73 4.58
N ARG A 67 6.32 -15.70 4.62
CA ARG A 67 6.70 -14.98 5.85
C ARG A 67 5.81 -13.75 6.08
N LEU A 68 4.91 -13.82 7.06
CA LEU A 68 4.04 -12.71 7.44
C LEU A 68 4.82 -11.46 7.89
N SER A 69 5.94 -11.64 8.59
CA SER A 69 6.76 -10.52 9.05
C SER A 69 7.34 -9.69 7.89
N VAL A 70 7.75 -10.35 6.81
CA VAL A 70 8.24 -9.68 5.59
C VAL A 70 7.11 -8.95 4.90
N VAL A 71 5.95 -9.60 4.75
CA VAL A 71 4.76 -8.98 4.15
C VAL A 71 4.35 -7.74 4.94
N ALA A 72 4.30 -7.84 6.27
CA ALA A 72 3.95 -6.72 7.13
C ALA A 72 4.99 -5.60 7.06
N ALA A 73 6.27 -5.91 7.15
CA ALA A 73 7.33 -4.91 7.10
C ALA A 73 7.32 -4.14 5.76
N VAL A 74 7.13 -4.83 4.63
CA VAL A 74 7.11 -4.18 3.31
C VAL A 74 5.85 -3.35 3.11
N ILE A 75 4.67 -3.90 3.42
CA ILE A 75 3.40 -3.18 3.23
C ILE A 75 3.30 -1.98 4.18
N TRP A 76 3.54 -2.18 5.48
CA TRP A 76 3.49 -1.07 6.44
C TRP A 76 4.65 -0.10 6.25
N GLY A 77 5.84 -0.59 5.89
CA GLY A 77 7.00 0.25 5.59
C GLY A 77 6.75 1.14 4.37
N SER A 78 6.20 0.60 3.29
CA SER A 78 5.82 1.39 2.11
C SER A 78 4.69 2.39 2.40
N ALA A 79 3.69 2.02 3.21
CA ALA A 79 2.66 2.95 3.67
C ALA A 79 3.26 4.10 4.49
N ALA A 80 4.08 3.80 5.50
CA ALA A 80 4.70 4.80 6.36
C ALA A 80 5.64 5.71 5.55
N LEU A 81 6.47 5.15 4.67
CA LEU A 81 7.39 5.89 3.81
C LEU A 81 6.64 6.82 2.85
N SER A 82 5.58 6.33 2.21
CA SER A 82 4.80 7.14 1.28
C SER A 82 4.05 8.27 1.98
N ILE A 83 3.47 8.00 3.15
CA ILE A 83 2.86 9.03 4.00
C ILE A 83 3.92 10.07 4.43
N ALA A 84 5.06 9.63 4.95
CA ALA A 84 6.15 10.52 5.35
C ALA A 84 6.64 11.39 4.19
N ALA A 85 6.83 10.81 3.00
CA ALA A 85 7.21 11.56 1.81
C ALA A 85 6.15 12.59 1.40
N LEU A 86 4.85 12.25 1.48
CA LEU A 86 3.76 13.19 1.20
C LEU A 86 3.74 14.35 2.20
N PHE A 87 3.98 14.08 3.48
CA PHE A 87 4.12 15.09 4.53
C PHE A 87 5.32 16.00 4.28
N LEU A 88 6.49 15.44 3.96
CA LEU A 88 7.73 16.19 3.68
C LEU A 88 7.61 17.05 2.41
N LEU A 89 6.93 16.57 1.39
CA LEU A 89 6.66 17.33 0.16
C LEU A 89 5.64 18.46 0.36
N GLY A 90 5.02 18.55 1.54
CA GLY A 90 4.00 19.54 1.87
C GLY A 90 2.69 19.35 1.11
N VAL A 91 1.63 20.02 1.54
CA VAL A 91 0.40 20.15 0.74
C VAL A 91 0.70 21.16 -0.36
N ARG A 92 0.97 20.71 -1.59
CA ARG A 92 0.91 21.61 -2.75
C ARG A 92 -0.56 22.03 -2.90
N ALA A 93 -0.86 23.27 -2.50
CA ALA A 93 -2.15 23.92 -2.69
C ALA A 93 -2.55 23.88 -4.18
#